data_AF-A6P195-F1
#
_entry.id   AF-A6P195-F1
#
_cell.length_a   1.000
_cell.length_b   1.000
_cell.length_c   1.000
_cell.angle_alpha   90.00
_cell.angle_beta   90.00
_cell.angle_gamma   90.00
#
_symmetry.space_group_name_H-M   'P 1'
#
loop_
_entity.id
_entity.type
_entity.pdbx_description
1 polymer ?
#
loop_
_entity_poly.entity_id
_entity_poly.type
_entity_poly.pdbx_seq_one_letter_code
_entity_poly.pdbx_strand_id
1 'polypeptide(L)'
;MDIPLPLPLLIGGAEDDGNRESTWLPGHREKLSLIQRSWVTAGCNAVVAPTFRGNRFRLPRRDGEEDVRGYNRTLVELTRRSAGERVLVAGGIGPAGQELEPFGDVTFEELVTAYAEQAAALAEAGVDLFLLGEGMTMAEERAAMLAVRQASSRPVVVLARCDEEGRTESGTDVLAALIVMQGMGAAAFGLSTGEGAEVLLEQLQRLTPYAAIPLAAVVSEPEQELQDLAEAGVKLFACGGALSGDGPSLLARDLALVDFSRFVPPEHDPDVIPCASEKEARFITPDVDVGETIECTSDLMEEILEAEETCPQGSLKIAILEEDDVAIFAENQYAVRDALCLWSDVPELLEQALRVYQGRAFWDGTGDLEPEFLAEMAKKYGLVLL
;
A
#
# COMPACT_ATOMS: atom_id res chain seq x y z
N MET A 1 -12.25 0.35 15.62
CA MET A 1 -12.06 1.05 14.33
C MET A 1 -13.27 0.78 13.48
N ASP A 2 -14.05 1.79 13.13
CA ASP A 2 -15.13 1.66 12.14
C ASP A 2 -14.50 1.67 10.75
N ILE A 3 -14.22 0.48 10.21
CA ILE A 3 -13.74 0.35 8.84
C ILE A 3 -14.93 0.68 7.91
N PRO A 4 -14.83 1.61 6.95
CA PRO A 4 -15.96 2.03 6.11
C PRO A 4 -16.28 1.00 5.00
N LEU A 5 -16.14 -0.29 5.27
CA LEU A 5 -16.38 -1.38 4.33
C LEU A 5 -17.31 -2.43 4.96
N PRO A 6 -18.25 -3.00 4.19
CA PRO A 6 -19.07 -4.12 4.64
C PRO A 6 -18.20 -5.39 4.66
N LEU A 7 -17.66 -5.74 5.82
CA LEU A 7 -16.86 -6.95 6.01
C LEU A 7 -17.75 -8.16 6.35
N PRO A 8 -17.40 -9.39 5.90
CA PRO A 8 -16.27 -9.70 5.02
C PRO A 8 -16.49 -9.27 3.57
N LEU A 9 -15.40 -8.95 2.88
CA LEU A 9 -15.42 -8.54 1.47
C LEU A 9 -14.85 -9.64 0.58
N LEU A 10 -15.53 -9.94 -0.53
CA LEU A 10 -15.04 -10.78 -1.62
C LEU A 10 -14.93 -9.94 -2.89
N ILE A 11 -13.70 -9.70 -3.33
CA ILE A 11 -13.35 -8.81 -4.44
C ILE A 11 -13.04 -9.63 -5.69
N GLY A 12 -13.81 -9.45 -6.75
CA GLY A 12 -13.53 -10.03 -8.07
C GLY A 12 -12.60 -9.15 -8.92
N GLY A 13 -11.72 -9.76 -9.71
CA GLY A 13 -10.84 -9.06 -10.65
C GLY A 13 -9.71 -8.26 -10.00
N ALA A 14 -9.24 -8.72 -8.83
CA ALA A 14 -8.19 -8.06 -8.06
C ALA A 14 -6.77 -8.24 -8.61
N GLU A 15 -6.60 -9.11 -9.61
CA GLU A 15 -5.36 -9.25 -10.38
C GLU A 15 -5.61 -9.11 -11.88
N ASP A 16 -4.67 -8.51 -12.61
CA ASP A 16 -4.66 -8.44 -14.07
C ASP A 16 -4.13 -9.77 -14.65
N ASP A 17 -4.89 -10.40 -15.55
CA ASP A 17 -4.52 -11.67 -16.18
C ASP A 17 -3.43 -11.51 -17.27
N GLY A 18 -2.77 -10.35 -17.32
CA GLY A 18 -1.69 -10.00 -18.24
C GLY A 18 -2.10 -9.92 -19.71
N ASN A 19 -3.34 -10.25 -20.05
CA ASN A 19 -3.82 -10.43 -21.41
C ASN A 19 -4.65 -9.24 -21.92
N ARG A 20 -4.64 -8.13 -21.17
CA ARG A 20 -5.51 -6.96 -21.38
C ARG A 20 -4.66 -5.69 -21.52
N GLU A 21 -4.15 -5.46 -22.73
CA GLU A 21 -3.51 -4.18 -23.05
C GLU A 21 -4.49 -3.01 -22.79
N SER A 22 -3.98 -1.88 -22.30
CA SER A 22 -4.79 -0.70 -21.99
C SER A 22 -5.57 -0.18 -23.22
N THR A 23 -5.06 -0.35 -24.44
CA THR A 23 -5.80 -0.05 -25.68
C THR A 23 -6.95 -1.00 -25.98
N TRP A 24 -6.87 -2.25 -25.54
CA TRP A 24 -7.83 -3.30 -25.84
C TRP A 24 -9.12 -3.09 -25.05
N LEU A 25 -9.01 -2.70 -23.78
CA LEU A 25 -10.12 -2.67 -22.83
C LEU A 25 -11.29 -1.76 -23.27
N PRO A 26 -11.09 -0.47 -23.62
CA PRO A 26 -12.19 0.40 -24.01
C PRO A 26 -12.86 0.00 -25.33
N GLY A 27 -12.16 -0.73 -26.20
CA GLY A 27 -12.67 -1.23 -27.48
C GLY A 27 -13.55 -2.48 -27.35
N HIS A 28 -13.50 -3.19 -26.22
CA HIS A 28 -14.15 -4.48 -26.01
C HIS A 28 -15.20 -4.45 -24.88
N ARG A 29 -16.04 -3.39 -24.89
CA ARG A 29 -17.02 -3.10 -23.82
C ARG A 29 -17.95 -4.26 -23.47
N GLU A 30 -18.42 -5.02 -24.47
CA GLU A 30 -19.31 -6.16 -24.23
C GLU A 30 -18.60 -7.29 -23.47
N LYS A 31 -17.35 -7.62 -23.85
CA LYS A 31 -16.54 -8.62 -23.15
C LYS A 31 -16.25 -8.19 -21.71
N LEU A 32 -15.86 -6.93 -21.52
CA LEU A 32 -15.62 -6.41 -20.18
C LEU A 32 -16.89 -6.43 -19.33
N SER A 33 -18.04 -6.05 -19.89
CA SER A 33 -19.33 -6.13 -19.18
C SER A 33 -19.68 -7.57 -18.77
N LEU A 34 -19.38 -8.55 -19.63
CA LEU A 34 -19.59 -9.97 -19.33
C LEU A 34 -18.70 -10.44 -18.18
N ILE A 35 -17.42 -10.08 -18.18
CA ILE A 35 -16.46 -10.41 -17.11
C ILE A 35 -16.89 -9.76 -15.79
N GLN A 36 -17.28 -8.49 -15.82
CA GLN A 36 -17.72 -7.78 -14.61
C GLN A 36 -19.00 -8.42 -14.03
N ARG A 37 -19.94 -8.82 -14.88
CA ARG A 37 -21.16 -9.56 -14.47
C ARG A 37 -20.85 -10.96 -13.95
N SER A 38 -19.82 -11.64 -14.46
CA SER A 38 -19.49 -12.98 -13.99
C SER A 38 -18.99 -12.96 -12.55
N TRP A 39 -18.19 -11.96 -12.16
CA TRP A 39 -17.78 -11.77 -10.76
C TRP A 39 -18.99 -11.56 -9.83
N VAL A 40 -19.94 -10.72 -10.23
CA VAL A 40 -21.16 -10.52 -9.43
C VAL A 40 -22.01 -11.79 -9.36
N THR A 41 -22.14 -12.52 -10.47
CA THR A 41 -22.88 -13.78 -10.51
C THR A 41 -22.23 -14.85 -9.64
N ALA A 42 -20.90 -14.82 -9.52
CA ALA A 42 -20.13 -15.70 -8.64
C ALA A 42 -20.28 -15.36 -7.14
N GLY A 43 -20.92 -14.24 -6.79
CA GLY A 43 -21.15 -13.86 -5.39
C GLY A 43 -20.15 -12.85 -4.84
N CYS A 44 -19.25 -12.28 -5.66
CA CYS A 44 -18.41 -11.16 -5.24
C CYS A 44 -19.27 -9.95 -4.87
N ASN A 45 -19.00 -9.36 -3.70
CA ASN A 45 -19.69 -8.15 -3.21
C ASN A 45 -18.89 -6.87 -3.46
N ALA A 46 -17.69 -6.99 -4.02
CA ALA A 46 -16.92 -5.93 -4.66
C ALA A 46 -16.31 -6.43 -5.97
N VAL A 47 -16.09 -5.52 -6.94
CA VAL A 47 -15.37 -5.84 -8.17
C VAL A 47 -14.45 -4.68 -8.56
N VAL A 48 -13.28 -4.99 -9.07
CA VAL A 48 -12.29 -4.01 -9.51
C VAL A 48 -12.55 -3.59 -10.96
N ALA A 49 -12.65 -2.28 -11.19
CA ALA A 49 -12.55 -1.75 -12.54
C ALA A 49 -11.12 -1.98 -13.05
N PRO A 50 -10.92 -2.45 -14.31
CA PRO A 50 -9.59 -2.87 -14.80
C PRO A 50 -8.68 -1.68 -15.11
N THR A 51 -8.36 -0.90 -14.08
CA THR A 51 -7.68 0.40 -14.16
C THR A 51 -6.27 0.36 -13.60
N PHE A 52 -5.72 -0.78 -13.18
CA PHE A 52 -4.36 -0.87 -12.62
C PHE A 52 -3.30 -0.19 -13.51
N ARG A 53 -3.47 -0.26 -14.85
CA ARG A 53 -2.60 0.38 -15.86
C ARG A 53 -3.07 1.76 -16.34
N GLY A 54 -3.91 2.42 -15.55
CA GLY A 54 -4.61 3.65 -15.92
C GLY A 54 -3.83 4.94 -15.67
N ASN A 55 -2.55 4.90 -15.35
CA ASN A 55 -1.70 6.08 -15.16
C ASN A 55 -0.98 6.50 -16.46
N ARG A 56 -0.47 7.74 -16.49
CA ARG A 56 0.21 8.32 -17.65
C ARG A 56 1.42 7.53 -18.15
N PHE A 57 2.12 6.79 -17.28
CA PHE A 57 3.30 6.01 -17.68
C PHE A 57 2.92 4.71 -18.40
N ARG A 58 1.72 4.17 -18.12
CA ARG A 58 1.25 2.89 -18.66
C ARG A 58 0.28 3.04 -19.83
N LEU A 59 -0.31 4.22 -19.99
CA LEU A 59 -1.22 4.49 -21.10
C LEU A 59 -0.44 4.80 -22.39
N PRO A 60 -0.85 4.22 -23.53
CA PRO A 60 -0.25 4.54 -24.79
C PRO A 60 -0.65 5.95 -25.23
N ARG A 61 0.35 6.70 -25.70
CA ARG A 61 0.16 8.05 -26.24
C ARG A 61 -0.62 7.99 -27.55
N ARG A 62 -1.68 8.80 -27.66
CA ARG A 62 -2.38 9.08 -28.92
C ARG A 62 -2.14 10.54 -29.28
N ASP A 63 -1.58 10.77 -30.48
CA ASP A 63 -1.23 12.12 -30.95
C ASP A 63 -0.34 12.93 -29.98
N GLY A 64 0.43 12.24 -29.14
CA GLY A 64 1.34 12.85 -28.16
C GLY A 64 0.76 13.00 -26.75
N GLU A 65 -0.51 12.69 -26.51
CA GLU A 65 -1.16 12.83 -25.19
C GLU A 65 -1.77 11.51 -24.70
N GLU A 66 -1.73 11.30 -23.38
CA GLU A 66 -2.46 10.22 -22.69
C GLU A 66 -3.82 10.71 -22.17
N ASP A 67 -4.91 9.97 -22.42
CA ASP A 67 -6.24 10.28 -21.86
C ASP A 67 -6.48 9.51 -20.54
N VAL A 68 -5.71 9.85 -19.50
CA VAL A 68 -5.82 9.26 -18.15
C VAL A 68 -7.25 9.37 -17.63
N ARG A 69 -7.85 10.55 -17.73
CA ARG A 69 -9.19 10.81 -17.18
C ARG A 69 -10.27 10.01 -17.91
N GLY A 70 -10.30 10.07 -19.24
CA GLY A 70 -11.30 9.39 -20.05
C GLY A 70 -11.17 7.88 -19.99
N TYR A 71 -9.94 7.35 -19.92
CA TYR A 71 -9.67 5.92 -19.74
C TYR A 71 -10.27 5.39 -18.44
N ASN A 72 -9.85 5.93 -17.29
CA ASN A 72 -10.29 5.48 -15.97
C ASN A 72 -11.82 5.63 -15.81
N ARG A 73 -12.37 6.79 -16.19
CA ARG A 73 -13.82 7.03 -16.12
C ARG A 73 -14.61 6.02 -16.94
N THR A 74 -14.18 5.74 -18.17
CA THR A 74 -14.88 4.79 -19.06
C THR A 74 -14.96 3.40 -18.44
N LEU A 75 -13.86 2.92 -17.84
CA LEU A 75 -13.80 1.58 -17.26
C LEU A 75 -14.58 1.47 -15.96
N VAL A 76 -14.53 2.50 -15.11
CA VAL A 76 -15.33 2.56 -13.87
C VAL A 76 -16.83 2.63 -14.19
N GLU A 77 -17.26 3.47 -15.13
CA GLU A 77 -18.67 3.56 -15.53
C GLU A 77 -19.20 2.23 -16.09
N LEU A 78 -18.40 1.55 -16.93
CA LEU A 78 -18.78 0.26 -17.48
C LEU A 78 -18.88 -0.82 -16.40
N THR A 79 -17.92 -0.83 -15.48
CA THR A 79 -17.89 -1.74 -14.33
C THR A 79 -19.11 -1.51 -13.45
N ARG A 80 -19.41 -0.25 -13.09
CA ARG A 80 -20.59 0.12 -12.31
C ARG A 80 -21.89 -0.33 -12.96
N ARG A 81 -22.07 -0.09 -14.26
CA ARG A 81 -23.27 -0.53 -15.00
C ARG A 81 -23.40 -2.05 -15.04
N SER A 82 -22.29 -2.77 -15.01
CA SER A 82 -22.26 -4.23 -15.08
C SER A 82 -22.46 -4.88 -13.71
N ALA A 83 -21.89 -4.28 -12.66
CA ALA A 83 -21.96 -4.78 -11.30
C ALA A 83 -23.32 -4.46 -10.62
N GLY A 84 -23.98 -3.37 -11.03
CA GLY A 84 -25.22 -2.89 -10.41
C GLY A 84 -24.97 -2.09 -9.14
N GLU A 85 -26.05 -1.72 -8.44
CA GLU A 85 -25.99 -0.78 -7.30
C GLU A 85 -25.60 -1.42 -5.97
N ARG A 86 -25.68 -2.75 -5.84
CA ARG A 86 -25.44 -3.46 -4.57
C ARG A 86 -24.01 -3.95 -4.38
N VAL A 87 -23.18 -3.81 -5.41
CA VAL A 87 -21.80 -4.30 -5.45
C VAL A 87 -20.87 -3.11 -5.47
N LEU A 88 -19.85 -3.14 -4.61
CA LEU A 88 -18.85 -2.08 -4.56
C LEU A 88 -17.97 -2.13 -5.81
N VAL A 89 -17.58 -0.96 -6.31
CA VAL A 89 -16.63 -0.83 -7.42
C VAL A 89 -15.34 -0.24 -6.89
N ALA A 90 -14.26 -1.02 -6.98
CA ALA A 90 -12.92 -0.57 -6.64
C ALA A 90 -12.21 0.04 -7.85
N GLY A 91 -11.47 1.14 -7.64
CA GLY A 91 -10.50 1.65 -8.60
C GLY A 91 -9.14 1.01 -8.36
N GLY A 92 -8.69 0.16 -9.27
CA GLY A 92 -7.35 -0.43 -9.22
C GLY A 92 -6.30 0.59 -9.63
N ILE A 93 -5.23 0.71 -8.84
CA ILE A 93 -4.01 1.46 -9.13
C ILE A 93 -2.87 0.46 -8.97
N GLY A 94 -2.09 0.27 -10.04
CA GLY A 94 -0.95 -0.63 -10.07
C GLY A 94 0.34 0.11 -10.40
N PRO A 95 1.46 -0.60 -10.60
CA PRO A 95 2.76 0.02 -10.77
C PRO A 95 2.82 0.92 -12.01
N ALA A 96 3.52 2.03 -11.87
CA ALA A 96 3.89 2.94 -12.95
C ALA A 96 4.90 2.28 -13.91
N GLY A 97 5.61 1.26 -13.43
CA GLY A 97 6.65 0.56 -14.20
C GLY A 97 7.80 1.50 -14.56
N GLN A 98 8.12 2.42 -13.66
CA GLN A 98 9.25 3.33 -13.72
C GLN A 98 10.18 3.02 -12.56
N GLU A 99 11.48 3.20 -12.76
CA GLU A 99 12.48 3.12 -11.71
C GLU A 99 12.65 4.49 -11.07
N LEU A 100 12.71 4.52 -9.74
CA LEU A 100 12.86 5.75 -8.95
C LEU A 100 14.33 6.15 -8.87
N GLU A 101 14.61 7.45 -8.85
CA GLU A 101 15.92 7.97 -8.44
C GLU A 101 16.35 7.42 -7.06
N PRO A 102 17.65 7.20 -6.82
CA PRO A 102 18.78 7.49 -7.71
C PRO A 102 19.07 6.39 -8.75
N PHE A 103 18.26 5.32 -8.80
CA PHE A 103 18.50 4.18 -9.69
C PHE A 103 17.80 4.29 -11.05
N GLY A 104 16.79 5.16 -11.17
CA GLY A 104 16.06 5.42 -12.41
C GLY A 104 15.91 6.91 -12.73
N ASP A 105 15.02 7.22 -13.68
CA ASP A 105 14.86 8.56 -14.27
C ASP A 105 13.64 9.34 -13.75
N VAL A 106 12.87 8.76 -12.82
CA VAL A 106 11.63 9.35 -12.31
C VAL A 106 11.79 9.71 -10.84
N THR A 107 11.47 10.95 -10.50
CA THR A 107 11.45 11.45 -9.13
C THR A 107 10.22 10.94 -8.37
N PHE A 108 10.28 10.93 -7.03
CA PHE A 108 9.12 10.53 -6.22
C PHE A 108 7.91 11.46 -6.45
N GLU A 109 8.16 12.75 -6.66
CA GLU A 109 7.09 13.73 -6.95
C GLU A 109 6.44 13.51 -8.33
N GLU A 110 7.20 13.09 -9.33
CA GLU A 110 6.63 12.72 -10.63
C GLU A 110 5.74 11.48 -10.52
N LEU A 111 6.14 10.47 -9.71
CA LEU A 111 5.28 9.33 -9.39
C LEU A 111 4.00 9.78 -8.67
N VAL A 112 4.11 10.60 -7.61
CA VAL A 112 2.93 11.12 -6.89
C VAL A 112 2.02 11.89 -7.84
N THR A 113 2.57 12.72 -8.73
CA THR A 113 1.78 13.47 -9.71
C THR A 113 1.04 12.53 -10.67
N ALA A 114 1.70 11.49 -11.17
CA ALA A 114 1.06 10.50 -12.04
C ALA A 114 -0.08 9.74 -11.35
N TYR A 115 0.12 9.33 -10.11
CA TYR A 115 -0.93 8.68 -9.32
C TYR A 115 -2.05 9.66 -8.94
N ALA A 116 -1.74 10.94 -8.71
CA ALA A 116 -2.74 11.97 -8.40
C ALA A 116 -3.72 12.18 -9.56
N GLU A 117 -3.22 12.21 -10.80
CA GLU A 117 -4.08 12.27 -11.99
C GLU A 117 -5.05 11.08 -12.08
N GLN A 118 -4.53 9.87 -11.87
CA GLN A 118 -5.34 8.66 -11.90
C GLN A 118 -6.33 8.62 -10.73
N ALA A 119 -5.88 8.92 -9.51
CA ALA A 119 -6.70 8.91 -8.30
C ALA A 119 -7.85 9.92 -8.41
N ALA A 120 -7.58 11.12 -8.92
CA ALA A 120 -8.60 12.13 -9.20
C ALA A 120 -9.63 11.61 -10.22
N ALA A 121 -9.18 11.00 -11.33
CA ALA A 121 -10.09 10.44 -12.33
C ALA A 121 -10.98 9.32 -11.77
N LEU A 122 -10.43 8.43 -10.94
CA LEU A 122 -11.19 7.37 -10.26
C LEU A 122 -12.17 7.94 -9.23
N ALA A 123 -11.75 8.93 -8.44
CA ALA A 123 -12.60 9.59 -7.45
C ALA A 123 -13.80 10.28 -8.11
N GLU A 124 -13.56 11.02 -9.20
CA GLU A 124 -14.59 11.67 -10.01
C GLU A 124 -15.55 10.66 -10.64
N ALA A 125 -15.05 9.51 -11.09
CA ALA A 125 -15.86 8.43 -11.64
C ALA A 125 -16.71 7.70 -10.57
N GLY A 126 -16.48 7.98 -9.28
CA GLY A 126 -17.31 7.50 -8.19
C GLY A 126 -17.04 6.04 -7.81
N VAL A 127 -15.76 5.64 -7.76
CA VAL A 127 -15.37 4.38 -7.11
C VAL A 127 -15.75 4.40 -5.62
N ASP A 128 -16.01 3.23 -5.03
CA ASP A 128 -16.36 3.10 -3.60
C ASP A 128 -15.12 2.95 -2.71
N LEU A 129 -14.05 2.36 -3.26
CA LEU A 129 -12.75 2.19 -2.62
C LEU A 129 -11.63 2.19 -3.66
N PHE A 130 -10.39 2.36 -3.21
CA PHE A 130 -9.19 2.20 -4.02
C PHE A 130 -8.49 0.90 -3.65
N LEU A 131 -7.94 0.23 -4.65
CA LEU A 131 -7.14 -0.97 -4.49
C LEU A 131 -5.75 -0.72 -5.07
N LEU A 132 -4.74 -0.67 -4.21
CA LEU A 132 -3.34 -0.61 -4.59
C LEU A 132 -2.80 -2.05 -4.63
N GLY A 133 -2.01 -2.40 -5.64
CA GLY A 133 -1.45 -3.74 -5.74
C GLY A 133 -0.73 -3.97 -7.06
N GLU A 134 -0.80 -5.19 -7.62
CA GLU A 134 -0.09 -5.57 -8.84
C GLU A 134 1.45 -5.50 -8.73
N GLY A 135 2.00 -5.78 -7.54
CA GLY A 135 3.46 -5.81 -7.33
C GLY A 135 4.12 -4.44 -7.28
N MET A 136 3.41 -3.43 -6.77
CA MET A 136 3.99 -2.11 -6.50
C MET A 136 5.14 -2.20 -5.49
N THR A 137 6.12 -1.32 -5.64
CA THR A 137 7.16 -1.11 -4.61
C THR A 137 6.61 -0.28 -3.46
N MET A 138 7.29 -0.29 -2.29
CA MET A 138 6.92 0.58 -1.15
C MET A 138 6.78 2.05 -1.57
N ALA A 139 7.71 2.54 -2.39
CA ALA A 139 7.68 3.92 -2.87
C ALA A 139 6.45 4.21 -3.75
N GLU A 140 6.09 3.27 -4.63
CA GLU A 140 4.88 3.40 -5.45
C GLU A 140 3.60 3.35 -4.60
N GLU A 141 3.52 2.42 -3.63
CA GLU A 141 2.39 2.32 -2.70
C GLU A 141 2.21 3.61 -1.89
N ARG A 142 3.30 4.15 -1.35
CA ARG A 142 3.30 5.45 -0.65
C ARG A 142 2.87 6.59 -1.55
N ALA A 143 3.42 6.68 -2.76
CA ALA A 143 3.07 7.72 -3.71
C ALA A 143 1.59 7.68 -4.08
N ALA A 144 1.06 6.47 -4.30
CA ALA A 144 -0.36 6.25 -4.56
C ALA A 144 -1.25 6.55 -3.34
N MET A 145 -0.82 6.20 -2.12
CA MET A 145 -1.52 6.57 -0.89
C MET A 145 -1.64 8.10 -0.73
N LEU A 146 -0.54 8.83 -0.94
CA LEU A 146 -0.55 10.30 -0.91
C LEU A 146 -1.49 10.88 -1.96
N ALA A 147 -1.41 10.38 -3.19
CA ALA A 147 -2.28 10.79 -4.30
C ALA A 147 -3.77 10.54 -4.01
N VAL A 148 -4.11 9.36 -3.50
CA VAL A 148 -5.50 9.02 -3.17
C VAL A 148 -6.02 9.88 -2.03
N ARG A 149 -5.23 10.13 -0.99
CA ARG A 149 -5.63 10.98 0.14
C ARG A 149 -5.84 12.44 -0.26
N GLN A 150 -5.13 12.94 -1.26
CA GLN A 150 -5.39 14.26 -1.85
C GLN A 150 -6.72 14.30 -2.64
N ALA A 151 -7.04 13.21 -3.35
CA ALA A 151 -8.23 13.14 -4.20
C ALA A 151 -9.52 12.72 -3.47
N SER A 152 -9.42 11.97 -2.37
CA SER A 152 -10.56 11.26 -1.77
C SER A 152 -10.31 10.79 -0.32
N SER A 153 -11.36 10.78 0.49
CA SER A 153 -11.37 10.18 1.83
C SER A 153 -11.84 8.72 1.86
N ARG A 154 -12.05 8.10 0.68
CA ARG A 154 -12.56 6.73 0.58
C ARG A 154 -11.53 5.69 1.07
N PRO A 155 -11.97 4.49 1.47
CA PRO A 155 -11.09 3.41 1.89
C PRO A 155 -10.04 3.07 0.81
N VAL A 156 -8.83 2.75 1.27
CA VAL A 156 -7.75 2.23 0.42
C VAL A 156 -7.35 0.87 0.95
N VAL A 157 -7.38 -0.14 0.09
CA VAL A 157 -6.88 -1.48 0.38
C VAL A 157 -5.56 -1.65 -0.36
N VAL A 158 -4.55 -2.18 0.31
CA VAL A 158 -3.23 -2.45 -0.28
C VAL A 158 -3.01 -3.96 -0.34
N LEU A 159 -2.59 -4.47 -1.49
CA LEU A 159 -2.23 -5.87 -1.70
C LEU A 159 -0.77 -5.95 -2.14
N ALA A 160 0.11 -6.31 -1.22
CA ALA A 160 1.53 -6.52 -1.51
C ALA A 160 1.75 -7.94 -2.06
N ARG A 161 2.66 -8.09 -3.01
CA ARG A 161 3.08 -9.39 -3.53
C ARG A 161 4.39 -9.82 -2.87
N CYS A 162 4.48 -11.07 -2.41
CA CYS A 162 5.72 -11.58 -1.82
C CYS A 162 6.06 -13.04 -2.20
N ASP A 163 7.34 -13.37 -2.02
CA ASP A 163 7.90 -14.71 -2.07
C ASP A 163 7.71 -15.49 -0.75
N GLU A 164 8.37 -16.65 -0.63
CA GLU A 164 8.27 -17.54 0.53
C GLU A 164 8.88 -16.95 1.80
N GLU A 165 9.90 -16.10 1.67
CA GLU A 165 10.50 -15.35 2.76
C GLU A 165 9.69 -14.10 3.18
N GLY A 166 8.58 -13.81 2.51
CA GLY A 166 7.77 -12.62 2.78
C GLY A 166 8.42 -11.33 2.29
N ARG A 167 9.23 -11.41 1.22
CA ARG A 167 9.86 -10.27 0.57
C ARG A 167 9.14 -9.93 -0.74
N THR A 168 8.92 -8.65 -0.96
CA THR A 168 8.49 -8.14 -2.27
C THR A 168 9.61 -8.29 -3.30
N GLU A 169 9.29 -8.16 -4.60
CA GLU A 169 10.30 -8.16 -5.67
C GLU A 169 11.39 -7.08 -5.47
N SER A 170 11.04 -5.97 -4.82
CA SER A 170 11.98 -4.89 -4.45
C SER A 170 12.82 -5.17 -3.20
N GLY A 171 12.66 -6.34 -2.56
CA GLY A 171 13.36 -6.74 -1.34
C GLY A 171 12.75 -6.24 -0.02
N THR A 172 11.65 -5.49 -0.09
CA THR A 172 10.92 -5.00 1.09
C THR A 172 10.26 -6.14 1.85
N ASP A 173 10.45 -6.23 3.17
CA ASP A 173 9.66 -7.11 4.04
C ASP A 173 8.19 -6.66 4.07
N VAL A 174 7.25 -7.56 3.81
CA VAL A 174 5.82 -7.25 3.88
C VAL A 174 5.35 -6.79 5.27
N LEU A 175 6.09 -7.11 6.34
CA LEU A 175 5.83 -6.53 7.66
C LEU A 175 6.15 -5.04 7.71
N ALA A 176 7.24 -4.61 7.06
CA ALA A 176 7.55 -3.19 6.90
C ALA A 176 6.44 -2.48 6.10
N ALA A 177 5.99 -3.09 5.00
CA ALA A 177 4.90 -2.58 4.17
C ALA A 177 3.58 -2.42 4.95
N LEU A 178 3.19 -3.43 5.74
CA LEU A 178 2.03 -3.32 6.63
C LEU A 178 2.17 -2.12 7.57
N ILE A 179 3.31 -2.00 8.26
CA ILE A 179 3.56 -0.95 9.27
C ILE A 179 3.45 0.45 8.64
N VAL A 180 4.06 0.66 7.47
CA VAL A 180 4.00 1.94 6.75
C VAL A 180 2.57 2.22 6.27
N MET A 181 1.95 1.28 5.55
CA MET A 181 0.64 1.48 4.93
C MET A 181 -0.48 1.69 5.96
N GLN A 182 -0.47 0.94 7.06
CA GLN A 182 -1.44 1.14 8.14
C GLN A 182 -1.22 2.49 8.84
N GLY A 183 0.04 2.93 9.01
CA GLY A 183 0.38 4.24 9.55
C GLY A 183 -0.13 5.39 8.69
N MET A 184 -0.10 5.22 7.36
CA MET A 184 -0.67 6.17 6.39
C MET A 184 -2.20 6.04 6.23
N GLY A 185 -2.85 5.23 7.07
CA GLY A 185 -4.30 5.10 7.13
C GLY A 185 -4.90 4.22 6.03
N ALA A 186 -4.19 3.19 5.57
CA ALA A 186 -4.82 2.11 4.79
C ALA A 186 -6.00 1.51 5.57
N ALA A 187 -7.08 1.15 4.87
CA ALA A 187 -8.27 0.56 5.47
C ALA A 187 -8.14 -0.97 5.66
N ALA A 188 -7.28 -1.60 4.85
CA ALA A 188 -6.87 -3.00 4.97
C ALA A 188 -5.53 -3.20 4.24
N PHE A 189 -4.77 -4.19 4.65
CA PHE A 189 -3.51 -4.60 4.01
C PHE A 189 -3.51 -6.11 3.81
N GLY A 190 -3.03 -6.60 2.68
CA GLY A 190 -3.03 -8.03 2.41
C GLY A 190 -1.94 -8.48 1.48
N LEU A 191 -1.91 -9.79 1.26
CA LEU A 191 -0.84 -10.45 0.53
C LEU A 191 -1.38 -11.21 -0.69
N SER A 192 -0.60 -11.18 -1.76
CA SER A 192 -0.64 -12.14 -2.86
C SER A 192 0.69 -12.88 -2.91
N THR A 193 0.64 -14.19 -3.15
CA THR A 193 1.84 -15.01 -3.32
C THR A 193 1.65 -16.01 -4.45
N GLY A 194 2.73 -16.28 -5.18
CA GLY A 194 2.82 -17.36 -6.16
C GLY A 194 3.22 -18.70 -5.53
N GLU A 195 3.59 -18.71 -4.26
CA GLU A 195 4.25 -19.84 -3.59
C GLU A 195 3.28 -20.82 -2.92
N GLY A 196 1.98 -20.54 -2.99
CA GLY A 196 0.90 -21.43 -2.54
C GLY A 196 0.19 -21.00 -1.27
N ALA A 197 -0.84 -21.77 -0.90
CA ALA A 197 -1.78 -21.41 0.17
C ALA A 197 -1.17 -21.43 1.58
N GLU A 198 -0.24 -22.36 1.84
CA GLU A 198 0.45 -22.51 3.13
C GLU A 198 1.34 -21.29 3.41
N VAL A 199 2.15 -20.89 2.43
CA VAL A 199 3.00 -19.69 2.51
C VAL A 199 2.17 -18.44 2.75
N LEU A 200 1.04 -18.29 2.04
CA LEU A 200 0.14 -17.15 2.25
C LEU A 200 -0.35 -17.07 3.70
N LEU A 201 -0.78 -18.19 4.26
CA LEU A 201 -1.26 -18.26 5.64
C LEU A 201 -0.13 -17.97 6.64
N GLU A 202 1.05 -18.55 6.46
CA GLU A 202 2.22 -18.33 7.30
C GLU A 202 2.59 -16.84 7.36
N GLN A 203 2.68 -16.18 6.19
CA GLN A 203 3.03 -14.77 6.13
C GLN A 203 1.94 -13.89 6.75
N LEU A 204 0.66 -14.20 6.55
CA LEU A 204 -0.44 -13.46 7.21
C LEU A 204 -0.45 -13.66 8.72
N GLN A 205 -0.13 -14.86 9.22
CA GLN A 205 0.05 -15.13 10.64
C GLN A 205 1.23 -14.34 11.22
N ARG A 206 2.33 -14.17 10.46
CA ARG A 206 3.46 -13.31 10.84
C ARG A 206 3.06 -11.84 10.97
N LEU A 207 2.15 -11.37 10.11
CA LEU A 207 1.61 -10.00 10.15
C LEU A 207 0.61 -9.76 11.29
N THR A 208 -0.12 -10.81 11.67
CA THR A 208 -1.27 -10.72 12.60
C THR A 208 -0.96 -9.94 13.88
N PRO A 209 0.14 -10.17 14.61
CA PRO A 209 0.41 -9.48 15.88
C PRO A 209 0.62 -7.97 15.78
N TYR A 210 0.88 -7.45 14.58
CA TYR A 210 1.22 -6.04 14.33
C TYR A 210 0.13 -5.29 13.55
N ALA A 211 -0.89 -6.02 13.09
CA ALA A 211 -1.97 -5.50 12.27
C ALA A 211 -3.00 -4.77 13.13
N ALA A 212 -3.04 -3.43 12.98
CA ALA A 212 -4.10 -2.61 13.57
C ALA A 212 -5.37 -2.57 12.69
N ILE A 213 -5.24 -2.96 11.43
CA ILE A 213 -6.29 -2.95 10.40
C ILE A 213 -6.58 -4.39 9.94
N PRO A 214 -7.75 -4.67 9.34
CA PRO A 214 -8.05 -5.99 8.81
C PRO A 214 -7.03 -6.44 7.77
N LEU A 215 -6.72 -7.74 7.78
CA LEU A 215 -5.89 -8.32 6.75
C LEU A 215 -6.72 -8.69 5.51
N ALA A 216 -6.04 -8.78 4.37
CA ALA A 216 -6.59 -9.26 3.12
C ALA A 216 -5.76 -10.42 2.54
N ALA A 217 -6.39 -11.29 1.76
CA ALA A 217 -5.72 -12.41 1.11
C ALA A 217 -6.16 -12.53 -0.35
N VAL A 218 -5.20 -12.65 -1.28
CA VAL A 218 -5.49 -13.05 -2.65
C VAL A 218 -5.53 -14.57 -2.70
N VAL A 219 -6.72 -15.11 -2.94
CA VAL A 219 -6.96 -16.55 -3.01
C VAL A 219 -6.88 -16.96 -4.47
N SER A 220 -5.97 -17.87 -4.79
CA SER A 220 -5.77 -18.38 -6.16
C SER A 220 -6.25 -19.83 -6.33
N GLU A 221 -6.49 -20.54 -5.22
CA GLU A 221 -6.94 -21.93 -5.21
C GLU A 221 -8.14 -22.13 -4.26
N PRO A 222 -9.13 -22.95 -4.65
CA PRO A 222 -10.36 -23.13 -3.86
C PRO A 222 -10.16 -23.99 -2.60
N GLU A 223 -9.08 -24.76 -2.51
CA GLU A 223 -8.81 -25.68 -1.39
C GLU A 223 -8.14 -25.00 -0.18
N GLN A 224 -8.05 -23.66 -0.20
CA GLN A 224 -7.42 -22.90 0.86
C GLN A 224 -8.25 -22.93 2.16
N GLU A 225 -7.57 -23.04 3.30
CA GLU A 225 -8.19 -23.06 4.63
C GLU A 225 -8.69 -21.66 5.03
N LEU A 226 -9.82 -21.25 4.46
CA LEU A 226 -10.41 -19.92 4.66
C LEU A 226 -10.70 -19.59 6.13
N GLN A 227 -10.99 -20.62 6.94
CA GLN A 227 -11.20 -20.46 8.36
C GLN A 227 -9.91 -20.02 9.07
N ASP A 228 -8.78 -20.61 8.71
CA ASP A 228 -7.47 -20.32 9.29
C ASP A 228 -7.01 -18.91 8.87
N LEU A 229 -7.26 -18.52 7.62
CA LEU A 229 -7.08 -17.14 7.17
C LEU A 229 -7.94 -16.15 7.99
N ALA A 230 -9.20 -16.48 8.23
CA ALA A 230 -10.06 -15.63 9.06
C ALA A 230 -9.60 -15.56 10.52
N GLU A 231 -9.08 -16.66 11.08
CA GLU A 231 -8.48 -16.70 12.41
C GLU A 231 -7.15 -15.92 12.49
N ALA A 232 -6.44 -15.76 11.37
CA ALA A 232 -5.32 -14.82 11.22
C ALA A 232 -5.75 -13.35 11.00
N GLY A 233 -7.06 -13.05 11.02
CA GLY A 233 -7.57 -11.68 10.91
C GLY A 233 -7.85 -11.21 9.48
N VAL A 234 -7.84 -12.12 8.51
CA VAL A 234 -8.27 -11.82 7.15
C VAL A 234 -9.78 -11.59 7.11
N LYS A 235 -10.19 -10.44 6.60
CA LYS A 235 -11.60 -10.08 6.40
C LYS A 235 -11.93 -9.66 4.96
N LEU A 236 -10.91 -9.53 4.12
CA LEU A 236 -11.06 -9.22 2.72
C LEU A 236 -10.38 -10.32 1.90
N PHE A 237 -11.11 -10.89 0.96
CA PHE A 237 -10.64 -11.94 0.08
C PHE A 237 -10.70 -11.41 -1.34
N ALA A 238 -9.60 -11.51 -2.06
CA ALA A 238 -9.48 -11.12 -3.44
C ALA A 238 -9.37 -12.38 -4.31
N CYS A 239 -10.13 -12.45 -5.39
CA CYS A 239 -9.99 -13.54 -6.35
C CYS A 239 -8.73 -13.32 -7.19
N GLY A 240 -7.73 -14.18 -7.03
CA GLY A 240 -6.49 -14.18 -7.80
C GLY A 240 -6.71 -14.61 -9.25
N GLY A 241 -5.76 -14.26 -10.13
CA GLY A 241 -5.86 -14.47 -11.58
C GLY A 241 -5.96 -15.95 -12.00
N ALA A 242 -5.51 -16.87 -11.15
CA ALA A 242 -5.62 -18.32 -11.39
C ALA A 242 -7.04 -18.88 -11.14
N LEU A 243 -7.88 -18.19 -10.37
CA LEU A 243 -9.27 -18.60 -10.16
C LEU A 243 -10.08 -18.40 -11.44
N SER A 244 -10.34 -19.50 -12.14
CA SER A 244 -11.11 -19.53 -13.38
C SER A 244 -12.32 -20.46 -13.29
N GLY A 245 -13.22 -20.37 -14.28
CA GLY A 245 -14.44 -21.19 -14.33
C GLY A 245 -15.32 -20.97 -13.10
N ASP A 246 -15.64 -22.05 -12.39
CA ASP A 246 -16.50 -22.03 -11.21
C ASP A 246 -15.77 -21.63 -9.91
N GLY A 247 -14.44 -21.48 -9.94
CA GLY A 247 -13.60 -21.18 -8.77
C GLY A 247 -14.11 -20.02 -7.90
N PRO A 248 -14.41 -18.84 -8.48
CA PRO A 248 -14.95 -17.70 -7.72
C PRO A 248 -16.28 -18.00 -7.01
N SER A 249 -17.16 -18.80 -7.65
CA SER A 249 -18.45 -19.17 -7.07
C SER A 249 -18.29 -20.15 -5.90
N LEU A 250 -17.31 -21.06 -6.00
CA LEU A 250 -16.95 -21.96 -4.90
C LEU A 250 -16.38 -21.17 -3.72
N LEU A 251 -15.46 -20.24 -3.97
CA LEU A 251 -14.90 -19.37 -2.95
C LEU A 251 -16.00 -18.57 -2.22
N ALA A 252 -16.94 -17.97 -2.96
CA ALA A 252 -18.06 -17.25 -2.34
C ALA A 252 -18.95 -18.14 -1.47
N ARG A 253 -19.22 -19.38 -1.91
CA ARG A 253 -19.99 -20.35 -1.13
C ARG A 253 -19.25 -20.72 0.15
N ASP A 254 -17.96 -20.97 0.05
CA ASP A 254 -17.16 -21.47 1.17
C ASP A 254 -16.90 -20.34 2.19
N LEU A 255 -16.71 -19.09 1.73
CA LEU A 255 -16.67 -17.90 2.59
C LEU A 255 -17.96 -17.68 3.38
N ALA A 256 -19.12 -18.07 2.85
CA ALA A 256 -20.39 -17.96 3.57
C ALA A 256 -20.48 -18.93 4.78
N LEU A 257 -19.58 -19.91 4.86
CA LEU A 257 -19.49 -20.87 5.97
C LEU A 257 -18.43 -20.49 7.02
N VAL A 258 -17.60 -19.48 6.74
CA VAL A 258 -16.51 -19.04 7.62
C VAL A 258 -17.06 -18.30 8.83
N ASP A 259 -16.57 -18.65 10.01
CA ASP A 259 -16.89 -17.97 11.26
C ASP A 259 -15.87 -16.85 11.56
N PHE A 260 -16.19 -15.64 11.10
CA PHE A 260 -15.38 -14.44 11.33
C PHE A 260 -15.37 -13.95 12.79
N SER A 261 -16.16 -14.55 13.68
CA SER A 261 -16.16 -14.20 15.10
C SER A 261 -15.00 -14.83 15.89
N ARG A 262 -14.29 -15.78 15.27
CA ARG A 262 -13.17 -16.50 15.92
C ARG A 262 -11.87 -15.70 15.96
N PHE A 263 -11.73 -14.70 15.11
CA PHE A 263 -10.58 -13.80 15.20
C PHE A 263 -10.60 -13.05 16.52
N VAL A 264 -9.54 -13.22 17.30
CA VAL A 264 -9.27 -12.42 18.49
C VAL A 264 -8.27 -11.34 18.08
N PRO A 265 -8.65 -10.05 18.09
CA PRO A 265 -7.71 -8.98 17.80
C PRO A 265 -6.48 -9.09 18.70
N PRO A 266 -5.25 -8.94 18.14
CA PRO A 266 -4.04 -8.99 18.93
C PRO A 266 -4.04 -7.86 19.97
N GLU A 267 -3.62 -8.17 21.19
CA GLU A 267 -3.22 -7.15 22.14
C GLU A 267 -1.83 -6.67 21.76
N HIS A 268 -1.70 -5.37 21.47
CA HIS A 268 -0.40 -4.77 21.16
C HIS A 268 0.32 -4.40 22.45
N ASP A 269 1.56 -4.83 22.58
CA ASP A 269 2.43 -4.44 23.68
C ASP A 269 2.75 -2.93 23.57
N PRO A 270 2.40 -2.09 24.56
CA PRO A 270 2.68 -0.65 24.51
C PRO A 270 4.17 -0.34 24.48
N ASP A 271 5.04 -1.27 24.90
CA ASP A 271 6.49 -1.11 24.87
C ASP A 271 7.09 -1.50 23.50
N VAL A 272 6.27 -1.95 22.54
CA VAL A 272 6.70 -2.32 21.19
C VAL A 272 6.09 -1.35 20.18
N ILE A 273 6.86 -0.34 19.79
CA ILE A 273 6.44 0.70 18.85
C ILE A 273 6.97 0.35 17.44
N PRO A 274 6.10 0.02 16.48
CA PRO A 274 6.52 -0.37 15.14
C PRO A 274 6.87 0.83 14.27
N CYS A 275 8.15 0.91 13.90
CA CYS A 275 8.73 1.75 12.86
C CYS A 275 9.11 0.86 11.66
N ALA A 276 9.55 1.48 10.56
CA ALA A 276 10.05 0.75 9.41
C ALA A 276 11.00 1.60 8.59
N SER A 277 12.04 0.99 8.01
CA SER A 277 12.69 1.58 6.84
C SER A 277 11.94 1.18 5.57
N GLU A 278 12.48 1.52 4.40
CA GLU A 278 11.93 1.01 3.14
C GLU A 278 11.98 -0.53 3.09
N LYS A 279 12.98 -1.15 3.72
CA LYS A 279 13.25 -2.59 3.56
C LYS A 279 12.81 -3.44 4.74
N GLU A 280 12.94 -2.93 5.97
CA GLU A 280 12.82 -3.73 7.18
C GLU A 280 11.86 -3.11 8.21
N ALA A 281 11.15 -3.97 8.93
CA ALA A 281 10.43 -3.57 10.14
C ALA A 281 11.43 -3.35 11.28
N ARG A 282 11.18 -2.33 12.10
CA ARG A 282 11.97 -2.00 13.29
C ARG A 282 11.06 -1.69 14.46
N PHE A 283 11.48 -2.07 15.66
CA PHE A 283 10.68 -1.91 16.86
C PHE A 283 11.49 -1.14 17.89
N ILE A 284 10.93 -0.05 18.37
CA ILE A 284 11.53 0.79 19.41
C ILE A 284 10.67 0.75 20.67
N THR A 285 11.25 1.13 21.80
CA THR A 285 10.53 1.34 23.06
C THR A 285 10.24 2.84 23.24
N PRO A 286 9.31 3.23 24.13
CA PRO A 286 9.07 4.63 24.46
C PRO A 286 10.31 5.37 25.01
N ASP A 287 11.25 4.63 25.59
CA ASP A 287 12.51 5.12 26.18
C ASP A 287 13.73 4.84 25.30
N VAL A 288 13.54 4.65 23.98
CA VAL A 288 14.60 4.37 23.01
C VAL A 288 15.76 5.38 23.14
N ASP A 289 16.98 4.87 23.14
CA ASP A 289 18.17 5.71 23.01
C ASP A 289 18.32 6.13 21.55
N VAL A 290 18.34 7.45 21.33
CA VAL A 290 18.38 8.03 19.99
C VAL A 290 19.83 8.34 19.64
N GLY A 291 20.27 7.80 18.49
CA GLY A 291 21.61 7.97 17.93
C GLY A 291 22.10 9.42 17.90
N GLU A 292 23.41 9.58 17.76
CA GLU A 292 23.99 10.89 17.46
C GLU A 292 23.31 11.49 16.22
N THR A 293 23.13 12.81 16.23
CA THR A 293 22.47 13.50 15.13
C THR A 293 23.41 13.58 13.94
N ILE A 294 22.96 13.02 12.82
CA ILE A 294 23.63 13.05 11.53
C ILE A 294 23.03 14.21 10.71
N GLU A 295 23.89 15.08 10.19
CA GLU A 295 23.50 16.17 9.29
C GLU A 295 23.55 15.68 7.84
N CYS A 296 22.68 16.20 6.98
CA CYS A 296 22.68 15.80 5.57
C CYS A 296 23.86 16.43 4.81
N THR A 297 24.94 15.67 4.65
CA THR A 297 26.10 16.06 3.86
C THR A 297 26.30 15.13 2.65
N SER A 298 27.32 15.39 1.83
CA SER A 298 27.70 14.48 0.73
C SER A 298 28.07 13.07 1.20
N ASP A 299 28.42 12.93 2.49
CA ASP A 299 28.90 11.69 3.08
C ASP A 299 27.78 10.97 3.87
N LEU A 300 26.53 11.46 3.78
CA LEU A 300 25.37 10.96 4.55
C LEU A 300 25.21 9.44 4.48
N MET A 301 25.36 8.82 3.30
CA MET A 301 25.29 7.37 3.17
C MET A 301 26.37 6.65 3.99
N GLU A 302 27.61 7.14 3.96
CA GLU A 302 28.71 6.54 4.72
C GLU A 302 28.46 6.69 6.23
N GLU A 303 27.97 7.86 6.67
CA GLU A 303 27.63 8.13 8.07
C GLU A 303 26.47 7.25 8.57
N ILE A 304 25.43 7.02 7.75
CA ILE A 304 24.34 6.07 8.06
C ILE A 304 24.91 4.67 8.28
N LEU A 305 25.74 4.19 7.34
CA LEU A 305 26.32 2.85 7.42
C LEU A 305 27.26 2.71 8.62
N GLU A 306 28.08 3.72 8.90
CA GLU A 306 29.00 3.72 10.06
C GLU A 306 28.21 3.67 11.38
N ALA A 307 27.15 4.47 11.50
CA ALA A 307 26.30 4.49 12.68
C ALA A 307 25.64 3.12 12.96
N GLU A 308 25.09 2.49 11.93
CA GLU A 308 24.41 1.20 12.07
C GLU A 308 25.38 0.01 12.26
N GLU A 309 26.57 0.04 11.67
CA GLU A 309 27.53 -1.07 11.77
C GLU A 309 28.46 -0.98 12.98
N THR A 310 28.89 0.24 13.34
CA THR A 310 29.96 0.45 14.34
C THR A 310 29.42 0.77 15.73
N CYS A 311 28.27 1.45 15.81
CA CYS A 311 27.63 1.83 17.08
C CYS A 311 26.10 1.60 17.05
N PRO A 312 25.64 0.36 16.83
CA PRO A 312 24.21 0.10 16.68
C PRO A 312 23.45 0.41 17.96
N GLN A 313 22.65 1.47 17.93
CA GLN A 313 21.69 1.82 18.99
C GLN A 313 20.27 1.28 18.70
N GLY A 314 20.04 0.78 17.48
CA GLY A 314 18.71 0.36 17.02
C GLY A 314 17.83 1.53 16.54
N SER A 315 18.33 2.75 16.65
CA SER A 315 17.72 3.94 16.07
C SER A 315 18.77 4.92 15.56
N LEU A 316 18.39 5.73 14.57
CA LEU A 316 19.21 6.72 13.90
C LEU A 316 18.51 8.09 13.97
N LYS A 317 19.26 9.18 14.09
CA LYS A 317 18.71 10.53 13.98
C LYS A 317 19.33 11.30 12.83
N ILE A 318 18.49 11.73 11.89
CA ILE A 318 18.89 12.57 10.77
C ILE A 318 18.21 13.93 10.91
N ALA A 319 19.00 15.01 10.88
CA ALA A 319 18.51 16.38 10.92
C ALA A 319 18.37 16.97 9.51
N ILE A 320 17.24 17.62 9.28
CA ILE A 320 16.91 18.34 8.05
C ILE A 320 16.82 19.83 8.42
N LEU A 321 17.84 20.59 8.03
CA LEU A 321 18.07 21.97 8.45
C LEU A 321 17.84 22.97 7.31
N GLU A 322 18.01 22.54 6.06
CA GLU A 322 17.75 23.34 4.87
C GLU A 322 17.07 22.56 3.73
N GLU A 323 16.64 23.24 2.67
CA GLU A 323 15.93 22.60 1.55
C GLU A 323 16.80 21.58 0.80
N ASP A 324 18.11 21.85 0.67
CA ASP A 324 19.06 20.96 -0.01
C ASP A 324 19.22 19.63 0.75
N ASP A 325 19.04 19.63 2.08
CA ASP A 325 19.10 18.41 2.92
C ASP A 325 18.01 17.41 2.54
N VAL A 326 16.84 17.89 2.11
CA VAL A 326 15.73 17.01 1.69
C VAL A 326 16.14 16.20 0.46
N ALA A 327 16.83 16.82 -0.49
CA ALA A 327 17.31 16.14 -1.69
C ALA A 327 18.42 15.13 -1.36
N ILE A 328 19.40 15.54 -0.54
CA ILE A 328 20.48 14.65 -0.07
C ILE A 328 19.89 13.46 0.69
N PHE A 329 18.94 13.70 1.60
CA PHE A 329 18.26 12.64 2.32
C PHE A 329 17.48 11.71 1.37
N ALA A 330 16.73 12.28 0.42
CA ALA A 330 15.94 11.50 -0.53
C ALA A 330 16.81 10.55 -1.36
N GLU A 331 18.01 11.00 -1.76
CA GLU A 331 18.97 10.20 -2.51
C GLU A 331 19.60 9.08 -1.67
N ASN A 332 19.80 9.26 -0.36
CA ASN A 332 20.60 8.36 0.49
C ASN A 332 19.78 7.51 1.47
N GLN A 333 18.48 7.80 1.65
CA GLN A 333 17.61 7.11 2.63
C GLN A 333 17.52 5.59 2.46
N TYR A 334 17.82 5.06 1.26
CA TYR A 334 17.81 3.62 0.99
C TYR A 334 18.84 2.86 1.85
N ALA A 335 19.85 3.57 2.38
CA ALA A 335 20.86 3.02 3.27
C ALA A 335 20.33 2.78 4.70
N VAL A 336 19.22 3.43 5.09
CA VAL A 336 18.66 3.32 6.44
C VAL A 336 18.03 1.95 6.64
N ARG A 337 18.46 1.23 7.67
CA ARG A 337 17.89 -0.07 8.07
C ARG A 337 17.26 0.00 9.44
N ASP A 338 17.74 0.86 10.32
CA ASP A 338 17.26 1.04 11.68
C ASP A 338 16.07 2.00 11.78
N ALA A 339 15.49 2.11 12.97
CA ALA A 339 14.37 3.01 13.20
C ALA A 339 14.84 4.46 13.04
N LEU A 340 14.18 5.22 12.19
CA LEU A 340 14.61 6.58 11.87
C LEU A 340 13.85 7.65 12.66
N CYS A 341 14.59 8.44 13.44
CA CYS A 341 14.17 9.74 13.93
C CYS A 341 14.47 10.79 12.86
N LEU A 342 13.42 11.34 12.24
CA LEU A 342 13.56 12.50 11.35
C LEU A 342 13.35 13.78 12.15
N TRP A 343 14.34 14.65 12.13
CA TRP A 343 14.36 15.85 12.97
C TRP A 343 14.44 17.13 12.15
N SER A 344 13.61 18.12 12.49
CA SER A 344 13.73 19.50 12.03
C SER A 344 12.97 20.41 12.99
N ASP A 345 13.45 21.63 13.22
CA ASP A 345 12.71 22.68 13.92
C ASP A 345 11.86 23.55 12.98
N VAL A 346 11.93 23.29 11.66
CA VAL A 346 11.12 23.95 10.63
C VAL A 346 10.01 22.98 10.18
N PRO A 347 8.73 23.31 10.40
CA PRO A 347 7.60 22.44 10.02
C PRO A 347 7.64 22.00 8.55
N GLU A 348 7.93 22.94 7.65
CA GLU A 348 7.94 22.68 6.21
C GLU A 348 9.03 21.65 5.82
N LEU A 349 10.20 21.70 6.45
CA LEU A 349 11.30 20.76 6.19
C LEU A 349 10.99 19.37 6.74
N LEU A 350 10.40 19.28 7.94
CA LEU A 350 9.97 17.98 8.48
C LEU A 350 8.93 17.33 7.57
N GLU A 351 7.93 18.09 7.11
CA GLU A 351 6.91 17.55 6.20
C GLU A 351 7.54 17.07 4.88
N GLN A 352 8.45 17.85 4.28
CA GLN A 352 9.13 17.46 3.04
C GLN A 352 9.95 16.17 3.23
N ALA A 353 10.68 16.05 4.33
CA ALA A 353 11.45 14.84 4.66
C ALA A 353 10.55 13.61 4.87
N LEU A 354 9.45 13.75 5.61
CA LEU A 354 8.49 12.67 5.83
C LEU A 354 7.80 12.23 4.53
N ARG A 355 7.58 13.19 3.62
CA ARG A 355 6.98 12.94 2.32
C ARG A 355 7.88 12.06 1.45
N VAL A 356 9.17 12.36 1.38
CA VAL A 356 10.14 11.62 0.54
C VAL A 356 10.67 10.36 1.20
N TYR A 357 10.65 10.26 2.54
CA TYR A 357 11.07 9.04 3.24
C TYR A 357 10.22 7.86 2.77
N GLN A 358 10.75 6.64 2.59
CA GLN A 358 9.94 5.49 2.17
C GLN A 358 9.57 4.54 3.32
N GLY A 359 9.94 4.87 4.57
CA GLY A 359 9.62 4.11 5.77
C GLY A 359 8.64 4.81 6.72
N ARG A 360 8.54 4.32 7.95
CA ARG A 360 7.76 4.93 9.03
C ARG A 360 8.69 5.46 10.11
N ALA A 361 8.90 6.78 10.09
CA ALA A 361 9.76 7.48 11.02
C ALA A 361 9.07 7.74 12.36
N PHE A 362 9.87 8.09 13.37
CA PHE A 362 9.40 8.61 14.65
C PHE A 362 9.95 10.01 14.93
N TRP A 363 9.29 10.69 15.86
CA TRP A 363 9.67 11.98 16.42
C TRP A 363 9.98 11.79 17.90
N ASP A 364 11.19 12.16 18.31
CA ASP A 364 11.71 11.94 19.67
C ASP A 364 11.23 12.99 20.70
N GLY A 365 10.34 13.90 20.30
CA GLY A 365 9.84 14.96 21.17
C GLY A 365 10.81 16.12 21.37
N THR A 366 11.98 16.11 20.72
CA THR A 366 12.96 17.19 20.83
C THR A 366 12.69 18.25 19.75
N GLY A 367 12.35 19.48 20.12
CA GLY A 367 12.05 20.56 19.17
C GLY A 367 10.81 21.35 19.58
N ASP A 368 10.57 22.49 18.92
CA ASP A 368 9.44 23.39 19.21
C ASP A 368 8.45 23.43 18.04
N LEU A 369 7.86 22.27 17.75
CA LEU A 369 6.82 22.12 16.73
C LEU A 369 5.43 22.08 17.38
N GLU A 370 4.45 22.68 16.73
CA GLU A 370 3.08 22.70 17.25
C GLU A 370 2.48 21.27 17.31
N PRO A 371 1.81 20.88 18.42
CA PRO A 371 1.20 19.56 18.53
C PRO A 371 0.17 19.25 17.44
N GLU A 372 -0.51 20.28 16.93
CA GLU A 372 -1.50 20.17 15.86
C GLU A 372 -0.83 19.79 14.53
N PHE A 373 0.33 20.37 14.24
CA PHE A 373 1.15 20.01 13.08
C PHE A 373 1.67 18.57 13.19
N LEU A 374 2.22 18.18 14.34
CA LEU A 374 2.70 16.81 14.57
C LEU A 374 1.58 15.77 14.44
N ALA A 375 0.37 16.08 14.93
CA ALA A 375 -0.79 15.22 14.77
C ALA A 375 -1.22 15.07 13.29
N GLU A 376 -1.06 16.12 12.49
CA GLU A 376 -1.27 16.02 11.03
C GLU A 376 -0.21 15.15 10.35
N MET A 377 1.06 15.29 10.72
CA MET A 377 2.15 14.45 10.20
C MET A 377 1.95 12.98 10.56
N ALA A 378 1.54 12.69 11.79
CA ALA A 378 1.18 11.35 12.24
C ALA A 378 0.03 10.76 11.41
N LYS A 379 -0.99 11.57 11.10
CA LYS A 379 -2.14 11.14 10.30
C LYS A 379 -1.80 10.94 8.81
N LYS A 380 -0.94 11.79 8.25
CA LYS A 380 -0.67 11.84 6.80
C LYS A 380 0.44 10.89 6.37
N TYR A 381 1.51 10.82 7.16
CA TYR A 381 2.73 10.06 6.85
C TYR A 381 2.98 8.90 7.80
N GLY A 382 2.11 8.70 8.81
CA GLY A 382 2.28 7.64 9.81
C GLY A 382 3.37 7.93 10.83
N LEU A 383 3.83 9.19 10.95
CA LEU A 383 4.83 9.61 11.94
C LEU A 383 4.44 9.12 13.34
N VAL A 384 5.36 8.42 13.99
CA VAL A 384 5.23 8.00 15.38
C VAL A 384 5.66 9.16 16.28
N LEU A 385 4.85 9.51 17.28
CA LEU A 385 5.17 10.56 18.25
C LEU A 385 5.50 9.89 19.59
N LEU A 386 6.71 10.12 20.11
CA LEU A 386 7.14 9.63 21.43
C LEU A 386 6.80 10.62 22.55
#